data_AF-A0A1Y3GAK4-F1
#
_entry.id   AF-A0A1Y3GAK4-F1
#
_cell.length_a   1.000
_cell.length_b   1.000
_cell.length_c   1.000
_cell.angle_alpha   90.00
_cell.angle_beta   90.00
_cell.angle_gamma   90.00
#
_symmetry.space_group_name_H-M   'P 1'
#
loop_
_entity.id
_entity.type
_entity.pdbx_description
1 polymer ?
#
loop_
_entity_poly.entity_id
_entity_poly.type
_entity_poly.pdbx_seq_one_letter_code
_entity_poly.pdbx_strand_id
1 'polypeptide(L)'
;MPDNATTNWPNPERPGVPMFPERDGWHWLSNRPNDDPFPAEWSHEDYCNAETEWSWDMGEEREDAYEMKGLYYHGPCLTPTQISEMLAGERERCATACDKLADDFLPCHPSEYAREIRNLGAAS
;
A
#
# COMPACT_ATOMS: atom_id res chain seq x y z
N MET A 1 4.46 28.34 -6.87
CA MET A 1 3.90 27.33 -7.78
C MET A 1 3.30 26.27 -6.89
N PRO A 2 2.03 25.86 -7.04
CA PRO A 2 1.49 24.79 -6.22
C PRO A 2 2.14 23.48 -6.66
N ASP A 3 2.72 22.76 -5.69
CA ASP A 3 3.33 21.45 -5.89
C ASP A 3 2.22 20.47 -6.29
N ASN A 4 2.22 20.14 -7.58
CA ASN A 4 1.36 19.15 -8.19
C ASN A 4 1.79 17.78 -7.62
N ALA A 5 1.04 17.25 -6.65
CA ALA A 5 1.23 15.90 -6.14
C ALA A 5 1.34 14.91 -7.30
N THR A 6 2.28 13.94 -7.26
CA THR A 6 2.15 12.55 -7.76
C THR A 6 3.48 11.95 -8.22
N THR A 7 4.15 11.18 -7.36
CA THR A 7 4.70 9.87 -7.78
C THR A 7 4.94 9.01 -6.54
N ASN A 8 3.83 8.59 -5.92
CA ASN A 8 3.85 7.55 -4.88
C ASN A 8 3.88 6.17 -5.56
N TRP A 9 4.87 5.95 -6.40
CA TRP A 9 5.13 4.70 -7.11
C TRP A 9 6.63 4.44 -6.97
N PRO A 10 7.12 3.19 -6.80
CA PRO A 10 8.54 2.93 -6.60
C PRO A 10 9.34 3.71 -7.66
N ASN A 11 10.20 4.61 -7.19
CA ASN A 11 10.95 5.50 -8.06
C ASN A 11 11.81 4.60 -8.96
N PRO A 12 11.61 4.60 -10.30
CA PRO A 12 12.36 3.73 -11.20
C PRO A 12 13.86 4.03 -11.20
N GLU A 13 14.26 5.24 -10.78
CA GLU A 13 15.67 5.62 -10.59
C GLU A 13 16.27 5.06 -9.28
N ARG A 14 15.45 4.52 -8.38
CA ARG A 14 15.83 3.96 -7.07
C ARG A 14 15.19 2.59 -6.87
N PRO A 15 15.51 1.58 -7.70
CA PRO A 15 14.98 0.24 -7.56
C PRO A 15 15.33 -0.34 -6.18
N GLY A 16 14.35 -0.98 -5.53
CA GLY A 16 14.51 -1.56 -4.20
C GLY A 16 14.32 -0.58 -3.03
N VAL A 17 13.91 0.67 -3.26
CA VAL A 17 13.52 1.62 -2.20
C VAL A 17 11.99 1.63 -2.06
N PRO A 18 11.45 1.56 -0.83
CA PRO A 18 10.00 1.56 -0.64
C PRO A 18 9.37 2.92 -0.99
N MET A 19 8.04 2.92 -1.05
CA MET A 19 7.25 4.11 -1.40
C MET A 19 7.40 5.27 -0.38
N PHE A 20 7.69 4.96 0.88
CA PHE A 20 7.86 5.91 1.98
C PHE A 20 9.16 5.60 2.74
N PRO A 21 10.33 5.89 2.14
CA PRO A 21 11.63 5.47 2.68
C PRO A 21 12.02 6.12 4.00
N GLU A 22 11.30 7.15 4.44
CA GLU A 22 11.49 7.84 5.72
C GLU A 22 10.69 7.22 6.88
N ARG A 23 10.03 6.07 6.66
CA ARG A 23 9.18 5.41 7.67
C ARG A 23 9.50 3.93 7.75
N ASP A 24 9.54 3.41 8.97
CA ASP A 24 9.66 1.98 9.17
C ASP A 24 8.40 1.25 8.70
N GLY A 25 8.58 0.01 8.26
CA GLY A 25 7.45 -0.85 7.93
C GLY A 25 7.81 -2.13 7.22
N TRP A 26 6.88 -3.07 7.24
CA TRP A 26 7.00 -4.33 6.50
C TRP A 26 6.55 -4.15 5.05
N HIS A 27 7.29 -4.77 4.13
CA HIS A 27 7.03 -4.73 2.70
C HIS A 27 7.19 -6.11 2.06
N TRP A 28 6.49 -6.32 0.95
CA TRP A 28 6.61 -7.50 0.11
C TRP A 28 7.66 -7.27 -0.99
N LEU A 29 8.68 -8.13 -1.00
CA LEU A 29 9.78 -8.12 -1.97
C LEU A 29 9.89 -9.47 -2.67
N SER A 30 10.55 -9.52 -3.83
CA SER A 30 11.00 -10.78 -4.43
C SER A 30 12.39 -10.62 -5.07
N ASN A 31 13.12 -11.74 -5.23
CA ASN A 31 14.45 -11.73 -5.85
C ASN A 31 14.35 -11.58 -7.39
N ARG A 32 13.22 -11.97 -7.99
CA ARG A 32 12.91 -11.86 -9.42
C ARG A 32 11.43 -11.49 -9.64
N PRO A 33 11.02 -11.01 -10.84
CA PRO A 33 9.64 -10.57 -11.08
C PRO A 33 8.56 -11.63 -10.84
N ASN A 34 8.92 -12.92 -11.01
CA ASN A 34 7.99 -14.04 -10.95
C ASN A 34 8.29 -15.01 -9.78
N ASP A 35 9.20 -14.64 -8.88
CA ASP A 35 9.48 -15.44 -7.69
C ASP A 35 8.41 -15.20 -6.62
N ASP A 36 8.23 -16.16 -5.73
CA ASP A 36 7.34 -16.02 -4.58
C ASP A 36 7.79 -14.83 -3.71
N PRO A 37 6.88 -13.88 -3.41
CA PRO A 37 7.23 -12.74 -2.61
C PRO A 37 7.41 -13.13 -1.14
N PHE A 38 8.26 -12.37 -0.45
CA PHE A 38 8.56 -12.56 0.95
C PHE A 38 8.49 -11.21 1.69
N PRO A 39 8.21 -11.22 3.00
CA PRO A 39 8.20 -10.01 3.79
C PRO A 39 9.63 -9.58 4.17
N ALA A 40 9.87 -8.28 4.18
CA ALA A 40 11.09 -7.64 4.66
C ALA A 40 10.73 -6.36 5.41
N GLU A 41 11.43 -6.05 6.49
CA GLU A 41 11.23 -4.81 7.22
C GLU A 41 12.18 -3.74 6.67
N TRP A 42 11.63 -2.60 6.29
CA TRP A 42 12.41 -1.39 6.08
C TRP A 42 12.50 -0.69 7.42
N SER A 43 13.70 -0.48 7.93
CA SER A 43 13.92 0.16 9.22
C SER A 43 15.14 1.07 9.20
N HIS A 44 15.09 2.08 10.07
CA HIS A 44 16.25 2.88 10.43
C HIS A 44 17.14 2.09 11.40
N GLU A 45 18.44 2.00 11.13
CA GLU A 45 19.35 1.19 11.95
C GLU A 45 19.71 1.92 13.26
N ASP A 46 19.21 1.43 14.38
CA ASP A 46 19.39 2.04 15.72
C ASP A 46 20.86 2.12 16.19
N TYR A 47 21.75 1.29 15.65
CA TYR A 47 23.15 1.19 16.09
C TYR A 47 24.14 2.00 15.25
N CYS A 48 23.70 2.61 14.15
CA CYS A 48 24.54 3.46 13.33
C CYS A 48 24.32 4.93 13.68
N ASN A 49 25.39 5.66 14.03
CA ASN A 49 25.35 7.10 14.28
C ASN A 49 25.09 7.95 13.01
N ALA A 50 24.72 7.32 11.89
CA ALA A 50 24.35 7.99 10.66
C ALA A 50 22.82 8.16 10.61
N GLU A 51 22.35 9.41 10.73
CA GLU A 51 20.93 9.80 10.60
C GLU A 51 20.30 9.40 9.24
N THR A 52 21.08 8.86 8.32
CA THR A 52 20.70 8.60 6.92
C THR A 52 20.72 7.14 6.50
N GLU A 53 21.05 6.21 7.41
CA GLU A 53 21.19 4.80 7.04
C GLU A 53 19.89 4.02 7.29
N TRP A 54 19.26 3.62 6.18
CA TRP A 54 18.06 2.80 6.15
C TRP A 54 18.34 1.52 5.39
N SER A 55 17.81 0.40 5.86
CA SER A 55 18.11 -0.90 5.28
C SER A 55 16.91 -1.83 5.32
N TRP A 56 16.99 -2.86 4.47
CA TRP A 56 16.10 -4.01 4.55
C TRP A 56 16.62 -4.98 5.61
N ASP A 57 15.87 -5.14 6.70
CA ASP A 57 15.99 -6.26 7.61
C ASP A 57 15.16 -7.45 7.09
N MET A 58 15.84 -8.56 6.88
CA MET A 58 15.32 -9.77 6.27
C MET A 58 15.32 -10.95 7.27
N GLY A 59 15.66 -10.68 8.54
CA GLY A 59 15.85 -11.69 9.60
C GLY A 59 17.23 -12.38 9.56
N GLU A 60 17.50 -13.21 10.58
CA GLU A 60 18.80 -13.87 10.79
C GLU A 60 19.16 -14.95 9.76
N GLU A 61 18.18 -15.49 9.02
CA GLU A 61 18.40 -16.58 8.06
C GLU A 61 17.99 -16.17 6.65
N ARG A 62 18.91 -15.55 5.92
CA ARG A 62 18.97 -15.70 4.46
C ARG A 62 20.41 -15.64 4.00
N GLU A 63 20.99 -16.84 3.86
CA GLU A 63 22.20 -17.06 3.07
C GLU A 63 21.93 -16.54 1.65
N ASP A 64 22.42 -15.33 1.38
CA ASP A 64 23.13 -14.92 0.17
C ASP A 64 22.96 -13.41 -0.07
N ALA A 65 23.62 -12.59 0.77
CA ALA A 65 23.71 -11.14 0.61
C ALA A 65 24.26 -10.69 -0.77
N TYR A 66 24.82 -11.62 -1.56
CA TYR A 66 25.33 -11.38 -2.91
C TYR A 66 24.27 -11.44 -4.02
N GLU A 67 23.04 -11.90 -3.76
CA GLU A 67 21.93 -11.86 -4.73
C GLU A 67 21.12 -10.54 -4.72
N MET A 68 21.46 -9.60 -3.82
CA MET A 68 20.64 -8.40 -3.53
C MET A 68 20.68 -7.29 -4.60
N LYS A 69 21.34 -7.50 -5.75
CA LYS A 69 21.19 -6.62 -6.92
C LYS A 69 19.92 -6.98 -7.70
N GLY A 70 18.77 -6.52 -7.21
CA GLY A 70 17.52 -6.62 -7.97
C GLY A 70 16.30 -7.02 -7.16
N LEU A 71 16.14 -6.52 -5.93
CA LEU A 71 14.90 -6.71 -5.19
C LEU A 71 13.74 -6.03 -5.94
N TYR A 72 12.71 -6.81 -6.24
CA TYR A 72 11.47 -6.34 -6.86
C TYR A 72 10.50 -5.97 -5.75
N TYR A 73 10.14 -4.70 -5.70
CA TYR A 73 9.21 -4.17 -4.72
C TYR A 73 7.76 -4.36 -5.17
N HIS A 74 6.95 -5.06 -4.36
CA HIS A 74 5.53 -5.29 -4.63
C HIS A 74 4.62 -4.30 -3.88
N GLY A 75 5.00 -3.88 -2.68
CA GLY A 75 4.20 -2.96 -1.88
C GLY A 75 4.37 -3.12 -0.37
N PRO A 76 3.69 -2.30 0.44
CA PRO A 76 3.66 -2.46 1.90
C PRO A 76 2.84 -3.69 2.32
N CYS A 77 3.24 -4.32 3.42
CA CYS A 77 2.46 -5.32 4.14
C CYS A 77 1.34 -4.61 4.91
N LEU A 78 0.14 -4.58 4.34
CA LEU A 78 -0.99 -3.91 4.97
C LEU A 78 -1.50 -4.70 6.19
N THR A 79 -1.74 -3.99 7.29
CA THR A 79 -2.41 -4.56 8.45
C THR A 79 -3.90 -4.79 8.16
N PRO A 80 -4.57 -5.71 8.89
CA PRO A 80 -6.02 -5.89 8.77
C PRO A 80 -6.82 -4.58 8.93
N THR A 81 -6.34 -3.67 9.79
CA THR A 81 -6.95 -2.35 9.99
C THR A 81 -6.80 -1.47 8.75
N GLN A 82 -5.59 -1.37 8.19
CA GLN A 82 -5.34 -0.59 6.96
C GLN A 82 -6.16 -1.13 5.78
N ILE A 83 -6.25 -2.45 5.63
CA ILE A 83 -7.12 -3.08 4.62
C ILE A 83 -8.58 -2.68 4.85
N SER A 84 -9.06 -2.75 6.09
CA SER A 84 -10.44 -2.39 6.43
C SER A 84 -10.76 -0.92 6.11
N GLU A 85 -9.83 0.00 6.42
CA GLU A 85 -9.95 1.42 6.11
C GLU A 85 -9.96 1.68 4.60
N MET A 86 -9.05 1.05 3.84
CA MET A 86 -9.02 1.16 2.38
C MET A 86 -10.33 0.66 1.75
N LEU A 87 -10.83 -0.49 2.21
CA LEU A 87 -12.09 -1.04 1.74
C LEU A 87 -13.29 -0.17 2.14
N ALA A 88 -13.28 0.45 3.32
CA ALA A 88 -14.33 1.40 3.72
C ALA A 88 -14.32 2.64 2.82
N GLY A 89 -13.15 3.19 2.52
CA GLY A 89 -13.01 4.31 1.60
C GLY A 89 -13.46 3.99 0.17
N GLU A 90 -13.15 2.80 -0.34
CA GLU A 90 -13.62 2.34 -1.66
C GLU A 90 -15.14 2.16 -1.69
N ARG A 91 -15.74 1.58 -0.64
CA ARG A 91 -17.20 1.47 -0.51
C ARG A 91 -17.87 2.84 -0.55
N GLU A 92 -17.34 3.85 0.13
CA GLU A 92 -17.89 5.20 0.08
C GLU A 92 -17.78 5.84 -1.32
N ARG A 93 -16.67 5.62 -2.03
CA ARG A 93 -16.51 6.09 -3.42
C ARG A 93 -17.55 5.46 -4.36
N CYS A 94 -17.72 4.15 -4.27
CA CYS A 94 -18.73 3.41 -5.04
C CYS A 94 -20.14 3.88 -4.72
N ALA A 95 -20.47 4.01 -3.43
CA ALA A 95 -21.77 4.51 -2.97
C ALA A 95 -22.05 5.93 -3.49
N THR A 96 -21.05 6.83 -3.43
CA THR A 96 -21.16 8.18 -3.97
C THR A 96 -21.39 8.19 -5.49
N ALA A 97 -20.75 7.28 -6.23
CA ALA A 97 -20.98 7.15 -7.67
C ALA A 97 -22.41 6.66 -7.98
N CYS A 98 -22.93 5.72 -7.19
CA CYS A 98 -24.32 5.28 -7.29
C CYS A 98 -25.33 6.39 -6.99
N ASP A 99 -25.08 7.17 -5.93
CA ASP A 99 -25.94 8.31 -5.57
C ASP A 99 -25.98 9.36 -6.70
N LYS A 100 -24.83 9.69 -7.31
CA LYS A 100 -24.78 10.60 -8.47
C LYS A 100 -25.60 10.07 -9.67
N LEU A 101 -25.48 8.78 -9.98
CA LEU A 101 -26.25 8.16 -11.06
C LEU A 101 -27.76 8.18 -10.77
N ALA A 102 -28.15 7.99 -9.51
CA ALA A 102 -29.55 8.07 -9.11
C ALA A 102 -30.09 9.50 -9.26
N ASP A 103 -29.33 10.51 -8.84
CA ASP A 103 -29.71 11.92 -9.00
C ASP A 103 -29.86 12.31 -10.49
N ASP A 104 -28.98 11.80 -11.35
CA ASP A 104 -28.98 12.13 -12.79
C ASP A 104 -30.11 11.44 -13.58
N PHE A 105 -30.55 10.24 -13.18
CA PHE A 105 -31.46 9.41 -13.99
C PHE A 105 -32.78 8.98 -13.29
N LEU A 106 -32.86 9.03 -11.96
CA LEU A 106 -33.98 8.52 -11.15
C LEU A 106 -34.27 9.46 -9.96
N PRO A 107 -34.91 10.62 -10.19
CA PRO A 107 -35.01 11.71 -9.21
C PRO A 107 -35.92 11.46 -7.98
N CYS A 108 -36.24 10.21 -7.62
CA CYS A 108 -37.21 9.91 -6.56
C CYS A 108 -36.83 8.85 -5.51
N HIS A 109 -35.57 8.45 -5.35
CA HIS A 109 -35.18 7.63 -4.20
C HIS A 109 -33.69 7.77 -3.82
N PRO A 110 -33.32 7.92 -2.53
CA PRO A 110 -31.94 7.65 -2.12
C PRO A 110 -31.58 6.23 -2.55
N SER A 111 -30.43 6.07 -3.21
CA SER A 111 -30.12 4.78 -3.84
C SER A 111 -29.93 3.72 -2.76
N GLU A 112 -30.86 2.76 -2.69
CA GLU A 112 -30.74 1.64 -1.74
C GLU A 112 -29.43 0.87 -1.98
N TYR A 113 -28.96 0.87 -3.23
CA TYR A 113 -27.65 0.38 -3.66
C TYR A 113 -26.48 1.07 -2.94
N ALA A 114 -26.44 2.40 -2.83
CA ALA A 114 -25.36 3.07 -2.12
C ALA A 114 -25.35 2.72 -0.63
N ARG A 115 -26.53 2.59 -0.01
CA ARG A 115 -26.65 2.13 1.38
C ARG A 115 -26.13 0.70 1.54
N GLU A 116 -26.50 -0.20 0.64
CA GLU A 116 -26.01 -1.59 0.66
C GLU A 116 -24.50 -1.65 0.47
N ILE A 117 -23.93 -0.88 -0.47
CA ILE A 117 -22.49 -0.82 -0.72
C ILE A 117 -21.71 -0.37 0.52
N ARG A 118 -22.18 0.67 1.22
CA ARG A 118 -21.57 1.14 2.47
C ARG A 118 -21.54 0.04 3.55
N ASN A 119 -22.57 -0.81 3.58
CA ASN A 119 -22.76 -1.85 4.59
C ASN A 119 -22.23 -3.24 4.20
N LEU A 120 -21.69 -3.42 2.99
CA LEU A 120 -21.11 -4.71 2.58
C LEU A 120 -20.12 -5.18 3.64
N GLY A 121 -20.18 -6.44 4.07
CA GLY A 121 -19.25 -7.00 5.05
C GLY A 121 -19.41 -6.52 6.49
N ALA A 122 -20.41 -5.68 6.81
CA ALA A 122 -20.89 -5.54 8.18
C ALA A 122 -21.58 -6.85 8.58
N ALA A 123 -21.21 -7.43 9.72
CA ALA A 123 -21.81 -8.68 10.19
C ALA A 123 -23.32 -8.52 10.39
N SER A 124 -24.10 -9.47 9.87
CA SER A 124 -25.55 -9.60 10.07
C SER A 124 -25.91 -10.09 11.46
#